data_AF-A0A061RY83-F1
#
_entry.id   AF-A0A061RY83-F1
#
_cell.length_a   1.000
_cell.length_b   1.000
_cell.length_c   1.000
_cell.angle_alpha   90.00
_cell.angle_beta   90.00
_cell.angle_gamma   90.00
#
_symmetry.space_group_name_H-M   'P 1'
#
loop_
_entity.id
_entity.type
_entity.pdbx_description
1 polymer ?
#
loop_
_entity_poly.entity_id
_entity_poly.type
_entity_poly.pdbx_seq_one_letter_code
_entity_poly.pdbx_strand_id
1 'polypeptide(L)'
;MEEKGHGIILFLFSLALTRGLDAVRGDMDVPTNSMMGAHGYCTQELVNLIIGGRAVSNVFDGDKQLDPETLLKGVKQKCRVGLLTLFEWYKYVEVGSNLKLPKCPVWVVCSESHFTCLFSVDGPPTRVPFDLVFYDGLANQDAPIRLSIKKSPTGGHSGRVGDSFNDRGNTEGSLVPPLEYVIETRWPGVGVDWNGTEPIL
;
A
#
# COMPACT_ATOMS: atom_id res chain seq x y z
N MET A 1 -12.54 -26.82 -13.73
CA MET A 1 -12.73 -27.03 -12.28
C MET A 1 -13.89 -26.14 -11.88
N GLU A 2 -14.94 -26.64 -11.22
CA GLU A 2 -16.06 -25.79 -10.84
C GLU A 2 -15.59 -24.76 -9.79
N GLU A 3 -15.56 -23.48 -10.14
CA GLU A 3 -15.21 -22.35 -9.26
C GLU A 3 -16.35 -22.07 -8.27
N LYS A 4 -16.59 -22.97 -7.31
CA LYS A 4 -17.65 -22.81 -6.28
C LYS A 4 -17.10 -22.74 -4.85
N GLY A 5 -15.88 -22.24 -4.71
CA GLY A 5 -15.25 -22.08 -3.40
C GLY A 5 -15.60 -20.74 -2.76
N HIS A 6 -16.12 -20.75 -1.53
CA HIS A 6 -16.33 -19.54 -0.71
C HIS A 6 -15.09 -19.17 0.11
N GLY A 7 -13.90 -19.61 -0.31
CA GLY A 7 -12.67 -19.55 0.48
C GLY A 7 -12.30 -18.14 0.93
N ILE A 8 -12.39 -17.17 0.02
CA ILE A 8 -12.12 -15.76 0.34
C ILE A 8 -13.13 -15.21 1.36
N ILE A 9 -14.41 -15.54 1.21
CA ILE A 9 -15.47 -15.08 2.12
C ILE A 9 -15.25 -15.69 3.51
N LEU A 10 -14.94 -16.98 3.59
CA LEU A 10 -14.62 -17.66 4.84
C LEU A 10 -13.35 -17.09 5.49
N PHE A 11 -12.35 -16.75 4.70
CA PHE A 11 -11.15 -16.07 5.18
C PHE A 11 -11.48 -14.71 5.80
N LEU A 12 -12.30 -13.89 5.14
CA LEU A 12 -12.75 -12.59 5.67
C LEU A 12 -13.52 -12.75 6.98
N PHE A 13 -14.43 -13.72 7.07
CA PHE A 13 -15.11 -14.03 8.33
C PHE A 13 -14.12 -14.47 9.41
N SER A 14 -13.12 -15.30 9.06
CA SER A 14 -12.11 -15.73 10.02
C SER A 14 -11.32 -14.54 10.61
N LEU A 15 -10.96 -13.55 9.78
CA LEU A 15 -10.27 -12.34 10.22
C LEU A 15 -11.15 -11.51 11.16
N ALA A 16 -12.39 -11.24 10.77
CA ALA A 16 -13.33 -10.44 11.54
C ALA A 16 -13.65 -11.10 12.89
N LEU A 17 -13.88 -12.41 12.91
CA LEU A 17 -14.16 -13.18 14.13
C LEU A 17 -12.91 -13.30 15.02
N THR A 18 -11.72 -13.46 14.44
CA THR A 18 -10.46 -13.49 15.21
C THR A 18 -10.19 -12.14 15.90
N ARG A 19 -10.49 -11.02 15.23
CA ARG A 19 -10.39 -9.68 15.83
C ARG A 19 -11.50 -9.39 16.84
N GLY A 20 -12.68 -9.98 16.63
CA GLY A 20 -13.93 -9.73 17.35
C GLY A 20 -14.72 -8.58 16.74
N LEU A 21 -16.02 -8.78 16.47
CA LEU A 21 -16.85 -7.83 15.72
C LEU A 21 -16.96 -6.45 16.38
N ASP A 22 -17.13 -6.40 17.70
CA ASP A 22 -17.20 -5.12 18.41
C ASP A 22 -15.86 -4.39 18.41
N ALA A 23 -14.76 -5.15 18.41
CA ALA A 23 -13.44 -4.58 18.34
C ALA A 23 -13.07 -4.12 16.93
N VAL A 24 -13.55 -4.82 15.89
CA VAL A 24 -13.50 -4.32 14.50
C VAL A 24 -14.22 -2.99 14.39
N ARG A 25 -15.47 -2.88 14.88
CA ARG A 25 -16.22 -1.63 14.89
C ARG A 25 -15.54 -0.52 15.69
N GLY A 26 -14.92 -0.88 16.82
CA GLY A 26 -14.17 0.04 17.66
C GLY A 26 -12.87 0.54 17.02
N ASP A 27 -12.24 -0.23 16.14
CA ASP A 27 -11.04 0.17 15.40
C ASP A 27 -11.33 1.27 14.36
N MET A 28 -12.52 1.26 13.76
CA MET A 28 -12.92 2.18 12.68
C MET A 28 -13.18 3.59 13.21
N ASP A 29 -12.99 4.61 12.36
CA ASP A 29 -13.40 5.98 12.68
C ASP A 29 -14.93 6.09 12.73
N VAL A 30 -15.62 5.42 11.79
CA VAL A 30 -17.08 5.33 11.74
C VAL A 30 -17.50 3.86 11.93
N PRO A 31 -18.00 3.46 13.12
CA PRO A 31 -18.30 2.06 13.46
C PRO A 31 -19.36 1.37 12.59
N THR A 32 -20.14 2.16 11.85
CA THR A 32 -21.21 1.68 10.96
C THR A 32 -20.76 1.48 9.53
N ASN A 33 -19.51 1.82 9.19
CA ASN A 33 -18.99 1.63 7.84
C ASN A 33 -18.91 0.13 7.48
N SER A 34 -19.20 -0.18 6.21
CA SER A 34 -18.97 -1.51 5.66
C SER A 34 -17.49 -1.70 5.34
N MET A 35 -16.97 -2.91 5.55
CA MET A 35 -15.62 -3.32 5.12
C MET A 35 -15.52 -3.55 3.60
N MET A 36 -16.66 -3.63 2.92
CA MET A 36 -16.77 -3.71 1.47
C MET A 36 -17.46 -2.44 0.96
N GLY A 37 -16.78 -1.72 0.08
CA GLY A 37 -17.29 -0.53 -0.59
C GLY A 37 -18.17 -0.86 -1.78
N ALA A 38 -18.50 0.19 -2.55
CA ALA A 38 -19.22 0.05 -3.80
C ALA A 38 -18.47 -0.88 -4.77
N HIS A 39 -19.21 -1.58 -5.64
CA HIS A 39 -18.67 -2.50 -6.65
C HIS A 39 -17.79 -3.64 -6.11
N GLY A 40 -17.85 -3.92 -4.79
CA GLY A 40 -17.08 -5.01 -4.18
C GLY A 40 -15.62 -4.67 -3.92
N TYR A 41 -15.23 -3.39 -3.94
CA TYR A 41 -13.89 -2.98 -3.52
C TYR A 41 -13.71 -3.12 -2.01
N CYS A 42 -12.50 -3.48 -1.57
CA CYS A 42 -12.14 -3.45 -0.16
C CYS A 42 -12.08 -1.99 0.32
N THR A 43 -12.63 -1.70 1.51
CA THR A 43 -12.33 -0.42 2.16
C THR A 43 -10.95 -0.45 2.83
N GLN A 44 -10.43 0.71 3.23
CA GLN A 44 -9.14 0.80 3.91
C GLN A 44 -9.14 0.03 5.24
N GLU A 45 -10.27 0.00 5.95
CA GLU A 45 -10.45 -0.78 7.18
C GLU A 45 -10.24 -2.27 6.92
N LEU A 46 -10.77 -2.80 5.81
CA LEU A 46 -10.58 -4.20 5.45
C LEU A 46 -9.12 -4.50 5.08
N VAL A 47 -8.50 -3.62 4.29
CA VAL A 47 -7.08 -3.73 3.93
C VAL A 47 -6.20 -3.76 5.19
N ASN A 48 -6.45 -2.83 6.13
CA ASN A 48 -5.71 -2.75 7.38
C ASN A 48 -5.98 -3.93 8.32
N LEU A 49 -7.20 -4.50 8.30
CA LEU A 49 -7.51 -5.73 9.03
C LEU A 49 -6.69 -6.91 8.48
N ILE A 50 -6.58 -7.04 7.16
CA ILE A 50 -5.80 -8.10 6.51
C ILE A 50 -4.30 -7.93 6.80
N ILE A 51 -3.76 -6.72 6.68
CA ILE A 51 -2.31 -6.43 6.81
C ILE A 51 -1.85 -6.40 8.27
N GLY A 52 -2.61 -5.72 9.13
CA GLY A 52 -2.22 -5.37 10.49
C GLY A 52 -3.05 -6.03 11.59
N GLY A 53 -4.10 -6.76 11.23
CA GLY A 53 -5.02 -7.37 12.19
C GLY A 53 -5.90 -6.37 12.94
N ARG A 54 -6.02 -5.13 12.47
CA ARG A 54 -6.88 -4.08 13.06
C ARG A 54 -7.56 -3.28 11.95
N ALA A 55 -8.86 -3.04 12.11
CA ALA A 55 -9.68 -2.40 11.09
C ALA A 55 -9.66 -0.86 11.17
N VAL A 56 -8.48 -0.27 11.37
CA VAL A 56 -8.34 1.20 11.46
C VAL A 56 -8.55 1.85 10.10
N SER A 57 -9.18 3.02 10.07
CA SER A 57 -9.58 3.68 8.81
C SER A 57 -8.41 4.35 8.08
N ASN A 58 -7.28 4.59 8.76
CA ASN A 58 -6.17 5.37 8.21
C ASN A 58 -4.86 4.60 8.13
N VAL A 59 -3.95 5.09 7.30
CA VAL A 59 -2.63 4.48 7.03
C VAL A 59 -1.45 5.20 7.70
N PHE A 60 -1.70 6.31 8.41
CA PHE A 60 -0.68 6.99 9.22
C PHE A 60 -0.46 6.29 10.57
N ASP A 61 0.61 6.65 11.28
CA ASP A 61 0.91 6.10 12.60
C ASP A 61 0.13 6.78 13.73
N GLY A 62 -0.31 5.99 14.71
CA GLY A 62 -0.98 6.51 15.91
C GLY A 62 -2.36 7.11 15.64
N ASP A 63 -2.93 7.82 16.60
CA ASP A 63 -4.15 8.60 16.37
C ASP A 63 -3.82 10.06 16.11
N LYS A 64 -4.61 10.70 15.27
CA LYS A 64 -4.54 12.13 14.99
C LYS A 64 -5.85 12.78 15.46
N GLN A 65 -5.78 13.68 16.44
CA GLN A 65 -6.91 14.52 16.84
C GLN A 65 -7.01 15.69 15.86
N LEU A 66 -8.12 15.81 15.13
CA LEU A 66 -8.35 16.93 14.21
C LEU A 66 -8.99 18.13 14.91
N ASP A 67 -9.99 17.85 15.73
CA ASP A 67 -10.74 18.80 16.55
C ASP A 67 -11.20 18.09 17.83
N PRO A 68 -11.84 18.75 18.82
CA PRO A 68 -12.22 18.11 20.08
C PRO A 68 -13.15 16.89 19.97
N GLU A 69 -13.87 16.73 18.86
CA GLU A 69 -14.87 15.67 18.65
C GLU A 69 -14.38 14.60 17.66
N THR A 70 -13.43 14.94 16.79
CA THR A 70 -12.95 14.09 15.71
C THR A 70 -11.55 13.54 15.99
N LEU A 71 -11.51 12.26 16.38
CA LEU A 71 -10.29 11.47 16.50
C LEU A 71 -10.17 10.53 15.28
N LEU A 72 -9.14 10.70 14.48
CA LEU A 72 -8.82 9.78 13.39
C LEU A 72 -7.86 8.69 13.87
N LYS A 73 -8.26 7.43 13.70
CA LYS A 73 -7.52 6.27 14.19
C LYS A 73 -6.59 5.73 13.11
N GLY A 74 -5.30 5.67 13.43
CA GLY A 74 -4.27 5.13 12.56
C GLY A 74 -3.61 3.86 13.09
N VAL A 75 -2.56 3.44 12.40
CA VAL A 75 -1.86 2.19 12.65
C VAL A 75 -1.02 2.27 13.92
N LYS A 76 -1.30 1.38 14.86
CA LYS A 76 -0.75 1.43 16.23
C LYS A 76 0.63 0.82 16.40
N GLN A 77 1.00 -0.10 15.52
CA GLN A 77 2.21 -0.90 15.68
C GLN A 77 2.76 -1.35 14.34
N LYS A 78 4.06 -1.58 14.30
CA LYS A 78 4.79 -2.08 13.14
C LYS A 78 4.20 -3.41 12.64
N CYS A 79 3.67 -3.39 11.42
CA CYS A 79 3.05 -4.54 10.78
C CYS A 79 4.08 -5.58 10.32
N ARG A 80 3.63 -6.83 10.11
CA ARG A 80 4.50 -7.88 9.56
C ARG A 80 4.76 -7.67 8.07
N VAL A 81 3.71 -7.34 7.33
CA VAL A 81 3.73 -6.94 5.93
C VAL A 81 3.36 -5.46 5.87
N GLY A 82 3.90 -4.73 4.89
CA GLY A 82 3.70 -3.31 4.72
C GLY A 82 2.59 -2.97 3.72
N LEU A 83 2.30 -1.68 3.62
CA LEU A 83 1.47 -1.11 2.56
C LEU A 83 2.25 0.05 1.95
N LEU A 84 2.30 0.11 0.63
CA LEU A 84 2.69 1.29 -0.13
C LEU A 84 1.54 1.63 -1.07
N THR A 85 1.29 2.91 -1.32
CA THR A 85 0.16 3.32 -2.16
C THR A 85 0.45 4.53 -3.00
N LEU A 86 -0.08 4.53 -4.22
CA LEU A 86 -0.01 5.67 -5.13
C LEU A 86 -0.78 6.88 -4.59
N PHE A 87 -1.78 6.68 -3.73
CA PHE A 87 -2.48 7.79 -3.10
C PHE A 87 -1.57 8.63 -2.18
N GLU A 88 -0.47 8.06 -1.70
CA GLU A 88 0.55 8.83 -0.96
C GLU A 88 1.37 9.71 -1.89
N TRP A 89 1.69 9.21 -3.08
CA TRP A 89 2.34 9.99 -4.12
C TRP A 89 1.52 11.23 -4.47
N TYR A 90 0.23 11.01 -4.71
CA TYR A 90 -0.75 12.06 -4.98
C TYR A 90 -1.03 12.99 -3.78
N LYS A 91 -0.40 12.75 -2.62
CA LYS A 91 -0.59 13.52 -1.37
C LYS A 91 -2.02 13.48 -0.83
N TYR A 92 -2.80 12.46 -1.17
CA TYR A 92 -4.12 12.23 -0.55
C TYR A 92 -4.00 11.62 0.85
N VAL A 93 -2.98 10.79 1.06
CA VAL A 93 -2.70 10.15 2.35
C VAL A 93 -1.21 10.27 2.69
N GLU A 94 -0.88 10.03 3.96
CA GLU A 94 0.48 9.89 4.45
C GLU A 94 0.61 8.50 5.07
N VAL A 95 1.43 7.63 4.48
CA VAL A 95 1.61 6.27 5.00
C VAL A 95 2.66 6.29 6.09
N GLY A 96 2.27 5.84 7.28
CA GLY A 96 3.10 5.82 8.47
C GLY A 96 4.22 4.79 8.41
N SER A 97 5.20 4.96 9.31
CA SER A 97 6.35 4.07 9.44
C SER A 97 5.95 2.64 9.81
N ASN A 98 4.83 2.44 10.51
CA ASN A 98 4.34 1.12 10.89
C ASN A 98 3.96 0.25 9.68
N LEU A 99 3.62 0.87 8.55
CA LEU A 99 3.32 0.21 7.27
C LEU A 99 4.49 0.31 6.28
N LYS A 100 5.21 1.44 6.23
CA LYS A 100 6.36 1.61 5.33
C LYS A 100 7.57 0.76 5.71
N LEU A 101 7.75 0.52 7.00
CA LEU A 101 8.84 -0.26 7.57
C LEU A 101 8.27 -1.57 8.16
N PRO A 102 7.83 -2.55 7.36
CA PRO A 102 7.32 -3.80 7.92
C PRO A 102 8.43 -4.65 8.56
N LYS A 103 8.05 -5.65 9.35
CA LYS A 103 8.99 -6.61 9.95
C LYS A 103 9.58 -7.56 8.90
N CYS A 104 8.77 -7.98 7.94
CA CYS A 104 9.20 -8.73 6.76
C CYS A 104 9.29 -7.76 5.57
N PRO A 105 10.28 -7.88 4.68
CA PRO A 105 10.45 -6.99 3.54
C PRO A 105 9.45 -7.33 2.42
N VAL A 106 8.16 -7.25 2.74
CA VAL A 106 7.03 -7.52 1.86
C VAL A 106 6.05 -6.37 2.03
N TRP A 107 5.60 -5.83 0.92
CA TRP A 107 4.62 -4.74 0.85
C TRP A 107 3.49 -5.15 -0.08
N VAL A 108 2.27 -4.94 0.38
CA VAL A 108 1.13 -4.80 -0.51
C VAL A 108 1.24 -3.43 -1.17
N VAL A 109 1.13 -3.38 -2.48
CA VAL A 109 1.15 -2.14 -3.26
C VAL A 109 -0.26 -1.87 -3.75
N CYS A 110 -0.79 -0.69 -3.43
CA CYS A 110 -2.06 -0.21 -3.94
C CYS A 110 -1.80 0.87 -5.00
N SER A 111 -1.94 0.49 -6.26
CA SER A 111 -1.86 1.41 -7.40
C SER A 111 -3.26 1.63 -7.94
N GLU A 112 -3.87 2.73 -7.51
CA GLU A 112 -5.28 3.07 -7.79
C GLU A 112 -6.25 1.97 -7.31
N SER A 113 -6.84 1.21 -8.25
CA SER A 113 -7.82 0.16 -7.96
C SER A 113 -7.21 -1.23 -7.82
N HIS A 114 -5.92 -1.40 -8.15
CA HIS A 114 -5.28 -2.70 -8.23
C HIS A 114 -4.26 -2.92 -7.11
N PHE A 115 -4.26 -4.14 -6.57
CA PHE A 115 -3.36 -4.55 -5.49
C PHE A 115 -2.35 -5.57 -6.00
N THR A 116 -1.07 -5.29 -5.77
CA THR A 116 0.05 -6.13 -6.16
C THR A 116 0.99 -6.35 -4.97
N CYS A 117 2.01 -7.19 -5.15
CA CYS A 117 2.99 -7.47 -4.11
C CYS A 117 4.39 -7.03 -4.55
N LEU A 118 5.10 -6.38 -3.64
CA LEU A 118 6.50 -6.00 -3.80
C LEU A 118 7.28 -6.54 -2.61
N PHE A 119 8.41 -7.21 -2.83
CA PHE A 119 9.19 -7.78 -1.73
C PHE A 119 10.69 -7.81 -2.04
N SER A 120 11.52 -7.96 -1.01
CA SER A 120 12.96 -8.18 -1.15
C SER A 120 13.34 -9.55 -0.61
N VAL A 121 14.15 -10.29 -1.36
CA VAL A 121 14.56 -11.65 -1.02
C VAL A 121 15.75 -11.65 -0.05
N ASP A 122 16.62 -10.64 -0.16
CA ASP A 122 17.87 -10.53 0.60
C ASP A 122 17.68 -9.83 1.98
N GLY A 123 16.43 -9.64 2.40
CA GLY A 123 16.07 -8.96 3.64
C GLY A 123 15.67 -7.49 3.45
N PRO A 124 15.43 -6.73 4.54
CA PRO A 124 15.01 -5.33 4.45
C PRO A 124 16.06 -4.45 3.75
N PRO A 125 15.70 -3.73 2.68
CA PRO A 125 16.62 -2.83 1.99
C PRO A 125 16.92 -1.61 2.85
N THR A 126 18.17 -1.52 3.31
CA THR A 126 18.67 -0.44 4.19
C THR A 126 19.53 0.58 3.44
N ARG A 127 20.10 0.21 2.29
CA ARG A 127 20.98 1.05 1.47
C ARG A 127 20.79 0.77 -0.02
N VAL A 128 20.86 1.81 -0.83
CA VAL A 128 20.85 1.74 -2.31
C VAL A 128 22.29 1.45 -2.81
N PRO A 129 22.50 0.57 -3.80
CA PRO A 129 21.48 -0.17 -4.57
C PRO A 129 21.01 -1.45 -3.89
N PHE A 130 19.81 -1.88 -4.27
CA PHE A 130 19.20 -3.15 -3.86
C PHE A 130 18.18 -3.61 -4.91
N ASP A 131 17.74 -4.86 -4.81
CA ASP A 131 16.71 -5.40 -5.68
C ASP A 131 15.40 -5.64 -4.93
N LEU A 132 14.31 -5.49 -5.68
CA LEU A 132 12.96 -5.88 -5.30
C LEU A 132 12.42 -6.87 -6.33
N VAL A 133 11.43 -7.64 -5.91
CA VAL A 133 10.64 -8.52 -6.75
C VAL A 133 9.21 -8.03 -6.71
N PHE A 134 8.65 -7.80 -7.89
CA PHE A 134 7.27 -7.42 -8.10
C PHE A 134 6.48 -8.64 -8.59
N TYR A 135 5.29 -8.83 -8.02
CA TYR A 135 4.37 -9.90 -8.37
C TYR A 135 2.94 -9.39 -8.45
N ASP A 136 2.28 -9.72 -9.56
CA ASP A 136 0.87 -9.44 -9.81
C ASP A 136 0.13 -10.76 -10.07
N GLY A 137 -0.78 -11.10 -9.15
CA GLY A 137 -1.56 -12.33 -9.23
C GLY A 137 -2.64 -12.33 -10.31
N LEU A 138 -2.98 -11.19 -10.91
CA LEU A 138 -3.96 -11.09 -12.00
C LEU A 138 -3.31 -10.99 -13.38
N ALA A 139 -2.03 -10.64 -13.46
CA ALA A 139 -1.32 -10.45 -14.72
C ALA A 139 -0.87 -11.76 -15.39
N ASN A 140 -1.17 -12.94 -14.82
CA ASN A 140 -0.71 -14.26 -15.31
C ASN A 140 0.79 -14.27 -15.63
N GLN A 141 1.62 -13.71 -14.74
CA GLN A 141 3.05 -13.61 -14.96
C GLN A 141 3.71 -14.99 -15.02
N ASP A 142 4.51 -15.25 -16.06
CA ASP A 142 5.29 -16.49 -16.18
C ASP A 142 6.37 -16.59 -15.09
N ALA A 143 6.91 -15.44 -14.66
CA ALA A 143 7.87 -15.32 -13.59
C ALA A 143 7.74 -13.96 -12.86
N PRO A 144 8.12 -13.86 -11.57
CA PRO A 144 8.17 -12.59 -10.88
C PRO A 144 9.15 -11.60 -11.54
N ILE A 145 8.78 -10.32 -11.58
CA ILE A 145 9.59 -9.26 -12.21
C ILE A 145 10.62 -8.77 -11.19
N ARG A 146 11.92 -8.84 -11.54
CA ARG A 146 13.00 -8.29 -10.70
C ARG A 146 13.25 -6.83 -11.06
N LEU A 147 13.14 -5.95 -10.08
CA LEU A 147 13.39 -4.53 -10.19
C LEU A 147 14.69 -4.17 -9.48
N SER A 148 15.59 -3.49 -10.18
CA SER A 148 16.83 -3.00 -9.57
C SER A 148 16.70 -1.52 -9.21
N ILE A 149 16.86 -1.22 -7.92
CA ILE A 149 16.68 0.13 -7.36
C ILE A 149 18.04 0.81 -7.22
N LYS A 150 18.22 1.93 -7.92
CA LYS A 150 19.49 2.69 -7.98
C LYS A 150 19.22 4.16 -7.68
N LYS A 151 20.25 4.94 -7.35
CA LYS A 151 20.08 6.40 -7.22
C LYS A 151 19.72 6.97 -8.59
N SER A 152 18.69 7.83 -8.65
CA SER A 152 18.34 8.54 -9.87
C SER A 152 19.35 9.67 -10.13
N PRO A 153 20.00 9.73 -11.31
CA PRO A 153 20.93 10.81 -11.65
C PRO A 153 20.27 12.19 -11.71
N THR A 154 18.96 12.24 -12.00
CA THR A 154 18.20 13.50 -12.18
C THR A 154 17.47 13.95 -10.92
N GLY A 155 17.68 13.28 -9.79
CA GLY A 155 16.71 13.27 -8.71
C GLY A 155 15.49 12.45 -9.14
N GLY A 156 14.95 11.65 -8.22
CA GLY A 156 13.77 10.83 -8.50
C GLY A 156 12.53 11.70 -8.81
N HIS A 157 11.38 11.08 -8.91
CA HIS A 157 10.14 11.75 -9.26
C HIS A 157 9.52 12.55 -8.08
N SER A 158 9.94 12.36 -6.81
CA SER A 158 9.16 12.79 -5.62
C SER A 158 9.10 14.28 -5.41
N GLY A 159 9.97 15.02 -6.10
CA GLY A 159 9.94 16.47 -6.20
C GLY A 159 9.09 17.00 -7.36
N ARG A 160 8.40 16.14 -8.13
CA ARG A 160 7.64 16.53 -9.33
C ARG A 160 6.15 16.76 -9.08
N VAL A 161 5.60 16.26 -7.97
CA VAL A 161 4.24 16.61 -7.54
C VAL A 161 4.35 17.91 -6.74
N GLY A 162 3.68 18.97 -7.21
CA GLY A 162 3.70 20.27 -6.54
C GLY A 162 3.14 20.19 -5.11
N ASP A 163 3.57 21.11 -4.26
CA ASP A 163 3.16 21.16 -2.85
C ASP A 163 1.74 21.71 -2.66
N SER A 164 1.10 22.24 -3.72
CA SER A 164 -0.23 22.81 -3.62
C SER A 164 -1.32 21.73 -3.72
N PHE A 165 -2.49 22.01 -3.14
CA PHE A 165 -3.63 21.11 -3.19
C PHE A 165 -4.08 20.82 -4.65
N ASN A 166 -3.88 21.78 -5.56
CA ASN A 166 -4.25 21.65 -6.97
C ASN A 166 -3.26 20.80 -7.77
N ASP A 167 -2.06 20.56 -7.24
CA ASP A 167 -1.03 19.74 -7.91
C ASP A 167 -1.14 18.25 -7.53
N ARG A 168 -2.01 17.91 -6.58
CA ARG A 168 -2.28 16.53 -6.16
C ARG A 168 -2.79 15.70 -7.33
N GLY A 169 -2.16 14.55 -7.56
CA GLY A 169 -2.57 13.67 -8.67
C GLY A 169 -2.07 14.10 -10.04
N ASN A 170 -1.41 15.26 -10.17
CA ASN A 170 -0.89 15.70 -11.46
C ASN A 170 0.45 15.03 -11.77
N THR A 171 0.46 14.14 -12.77
CA THR A 171 1.65 13.45 -13.28
C THR A 171 2.17 14.04 -14.60
N GLU A 172 1.66 15.22 -15.02
CA GLU A 172 2.01 15.98 -16.23
C GLU A 172 2.45 15.12 -17.43
N GLY A 173 1.59 14.20 -17.87
CA GLY A 173 1.80 13.40 -19.08
C GLY A 173 3.10 12.57 -19.08
N SER A 174 3.71 12.36 -17.92
CA SER A 174 4.94 11.60 -17.84
C SER A 174 4.60 10.11 -17.98
N LEU A 175 5.27 9.44 -18.92
CA LEU A 175 5.14 8.00 -19.17
C LEU A 175 5.86 7.15 -18.10
N VAL A 176 5.87 7.64 -16.87
CA VAL A 176 6.50 6.96 -15.75
C VAL A 176 5.53 5.91 -15.21
N PRO A 177 5.95 4.64 -15.11
CA PRO A 177 5.12 3.59 -14.53
C PRO A 177 4.66 3.97 -13.10
N PRO A 178 3.37 3.86 -12.76
CA PRO A 178 2.86 4.26 -11.44
C PRO A 178 3.59 3.59 -10.26
N LEU A 179 4.06 2.35 -10.46
CA LEU A 179 4.84 1.63 -9.46
C LEU A 179 6.12 2.37 -9.05
N GLU A 180 6.78 3.09 -9.96
CA GLU A 180 8.00 3.84 -9.65
C GLU A 180 7.72 4.98 -8.67
N TYR A 181 6.59 5.67 -8.84
CA TYR A 181 6.14 6.69 -7.90
C TYR A 181 5.89 6.11 -6.51
N VAL A 182 5.24 4.94 -6.44
CA VAL A 182 4.98 4.26 -5.17
C VAL A 182 6.28 3.84 -4.48
N ILE A 183 7.24 3.28 -5.23
CA ILE A 183 8.56 2.89 -4.70
C ILE A 183 9.25 4.12 -4.09
N GLU A 184 9.14 5.26 -4.76
CA GLU A 184 9.82 6.47 -4.32
C GLU A 184 9.22 7.10 -3.04
N THR A 185 7.92 6.88 -2.75
CA THR A 185 7.37 7.30 -1.45
C THR A 185 8.07 6.62 -0.28
N ARG A 186 8.70 5.46 -0.52
CA ARG A 186 9.47 4.72 0.47
C ARG A 186 10.97 4.97 0.36
N TRP A 187 11.52 5.08 -0.84
CA TRP A 187 12.94 5.34 -1.08
C TRP A 187 13.09 6.58 -1.98
N PRO A 188 13.08 7.79 -1.41
CA PRO A 188 13.15 9.02 -2.19
C PRO A 188 14.43 9.13 -3.03
N GLY A 189 14.32 9.69 -4.23
CA GLY A 189 15.48 9.95 -5.09
C GLY A 189 16.05 8.73 -5.81
N VAL A 190 15.34 7.61 -5.83
CA VAL A 190 15.74 6.41 -6.58
C VAL A 190 15.13 6.39 -7.98
N GLY A 191 15.73 5.59 -8.86
CA GLY A 191 15.16 5.17 -10.13
C GLY A 191 15.01 3.65 -10.15
N VAL A 192 14.11 3.17 -11.01
CA VAL A 192 13.78 1.75 -11.14
C VAL A 192 14.26 1.24 -12.50
N ASP A 193 14.99 0.12 -12.46
CA ASP A 193 15.43 -0.61 -13.64
C ASP A 193 14.62 -1.92 -13.72
N TRP A 194 13.80 -2.04 -14.77
CA TRP A 194 12.92 -3.19 -15.01
C TRP A 194 13.67 -4.41 -15.59
N ASN A 195 15.00 -4.31 -15.73
CA ASN A 195 15.89 -5.39 -16.13
C ASN A 195 15.47 -6.09 -17.45
N GLY A 196 15.00 -5.30 -18.41
CA GLY A 196 14.54 -5.77 -19.72
C GLY A 196 13.08 -6.24 -19.78
N THR A 197 12.36 -6.19 -18.66
CA THR A 197 10.90 -6.42 -18.64
C THR A 197 10.18 -5.15 -19.07
N GLU A 198 9.06 -5.30 -19.77
CA GLU A 198 8.21 -4.16 -20.14
C GLU A 198 7.63 -3.51 -18.88
N PRO A 199 7.79 -2.18 -18.70
CA PRO A 199 7.23 -1.49 -17.54
C PRO A 199 5.69 -1.52 -17.54
N ILE A 200 5.12 -1.71 -16.36
CA ILE A 200 3.66 -1.74 -16.18
C ILE A 200 3.16 -0.32 -15.97
N LEU A 201 2.56 0.25 -17.02
CA LEU A 201 1.91 1.57 -17.01
C LEU A 201 0.52 1.53 -16.36
#